data_AF-A0AAE3NMV5-F1
#
_entry.id   AF-A0AAE3NMV5-F1
#
_cell.length_a   1.000
_cell.length_b   1.000
_cell.length_c   1.000
_cell.angle_alpha   90.00
_cell.angle_beta   90.00
_cell.angle_gamma   90.00
#
_symmetry.space_group_name_H-M   'P 1'
#
loop_
_entity.id
_entity.type
_entity.pdbx_description
1 polymer ?
#
loop_
_entity_poly.entity_id
_entity_poly.type
_entity_poly.pdbx_seq_one_letter_code
_entity_poly.pdbx_strand_id
1 'polypeptide(L)'
;MTTPEQAFAEACAQMPRRASHADTWSSRAVFWTAVRAGADTLGRPWPQVAERWAHLWAVAAAEHLPPIPGAAHVGAAPDVAAAEQNLERMRAMVSARRR
;
A
#
# COMPACT_ATOMS: atom_id res chain seq x y z
N MET A 1 6.64 -14.59 -4.92
CA MET A 1 5.52 -13.81 -5.49
C MET A 1 4.37 -13.86 -4.49
N THR A 2 3.85 -12.71 -4.07
CA THR A 2 2.64 -12.62 -3.23
C THR A 2 1.45 -13.17 -4.01
N THR A 3 0.59 -13.99 -3.41
CA THR A 3 -0.63 -14.48 -4.07
C THR A 3 -1.77 -13.46 -3.97
N PRO A 4 -2.84 -13.56 -4.80
CA PRO A 4 -4.00 -12.68 -4.69
C PRO A 4 -4.62 -12.72 -3.28
N GLU A 5 -4.73 -13.92 -2.68
CA GLU A 5 -5.28 -14.10 -1.33
C GLU A 5 -4.41 -13.44 -0.26
N GLN A 6 -3.09 -13.55 -0.36
CA GLN A 6 -2.16 -12.87 0.55
C GLN A 6 -2.28 -11.35 0.43
N ALA A 7 -2.40 -10.83 -0.80
CA ALA A 7 -2.64 -9.41 -1.04
C ALA A 7 -3.98 -8.94 -0.47
N PHE A 8 -5.03 -9.75 -0.57
CA PHE A 8 -6.33 -9.45 0.02
C PHE A 8 -6.26 -9.39 1.55
N ALA A 9 -5.61 -10.39 2.17
CA ALA A 9 -5.42 -10.43 3.62
C ALA A 9 -4.64 -9.20 4.12
N GLU A 10 -3.58 -8.80 3.41
CA GLU A 10 -2.86 -7.55 3.69
C GLU A 10 -3.78 -6.34 3.58
N ALA A 11 -4.57 -6.22 2.51
CA ALA A 11 -5.49 -5.11 2.32
C ALA A 11 -6.53 -4.99 3.45
N CYS A 12 -7.10 -6.10 3.89
CA CYS A 12 -8.03 -6.14 5.01
C CYS A 12 -7.37 -5.71 6.32
N ALA A 13 -6.09 -6.07 6.54
CA ALA A 13 -5.35 -5.69 7.74
C ALA A 13 -4.91 -4.21 7.72
N GLN A 14 -4.55 -3.67 6.56
CA GLN A 14 -3.91 -2.36 6.43
C GLN A 14 -4.89 -1.21 6.15
N MET A 15 -5.99 -1.42 5.41
CA MET A 15 -6.96 -0.35 5.14
C MET A 15 -7.49 0.35 6.42
N PRO A 16 -7.85 -0.37 7.51
CA PRO A 16 -8.30 0.29 8.74
C PRO A 16 -7.23 1.15 9.41
N ARG A 17 -5.95 0.77 9.30
CA ARG A 17 -4.80 1.47 9.91
C ARG A 17 -4.46 2.78 9.22
N ARG A 18 -4.97 2.99 8.02
CA ARG A 18 -4.75 4.20 7.23
C ARG A 18 -5.34 5.45 7.87
N ALA A 19 -6.43 5.31 8.63
CA ALA A 19 -7.04 6.44 9.36
C ALA A 19 -6.07 7.09 10.36
N SER A 20 -5.12 6.30 10.88
CA SER A 20 -4.07 6.76 11.79
C SER A 20 -2.69 6.83 11.13
N HIS A 21 -2.60 6.76 9.80
CA HIS A 21 -1.33 6.73 9.04
C HIS A 21 -0.34 5.65 9.52
N ALA A 22 -0.85 4.54 10.04
CA ALA A 22 -0.06 3.41 10.56
C ALA A 22 -0.02 2.22 9.60
N ASP A 23 -0.53 2.41 8.38
CA ASP A 23 -0.56 1.41 7.33
C ASP A 23 0.83 1.17 6.74
N THR A 24 1.12 -0.09 6.44
CA THR A 24 2.39 -0.51 5.83
C THR A 24 2.08 -1.41 4.65
N TRP A 25 2.45 -0.98 3.44
CA TRP A 25 2.13 -1.68 2.19
C TRP A 25 3.35 -2.38 1.62
N SER A 26 3.18 -3.64 1.25
CA SER A 26 4.20 -4.42 0.57
C SER A 26 4.40 -3.96 -0.88
N SER A 27 3.35 -3.46 -1.52
CA SER A 27 3.42 -2.94 -2.89
C SER A 27 2.31 -1.94 -3.21
N ARG A 28 2.55 -1.11 -4.24
CA ARG A 28 1.54 -0.21 -4.82
C ARG A 28 0.34 -0.99 -5.35
N ALA A 29 0.56 -2.18 -5.92
CA ALA A 29 -0.50 -3.00 -6.46
C ALA A 29 -1.51 -3.42 -5.39
N VAL A 30 -1.06 -3.86 -4.21
CA VAL A 30 -1.97 -4.22 -3.11
C VAL A 30 -2.80 -3.01 -2.69
N PHE A 31 -2.15 -1.86 -2.46
CA PHE A 31 -2.82 -0.63 -2.04
C PHE A 31 -3.90 -0.18 -3.05
N TRP A 32 -3.53 -0.02 -4.32
CA TRP A 32 -4.47 0.49 -5.32
C TRP A 32 -5.57 -0.50 -5.66
N THR A 33 -5.31 -1.81 -5.55
CA THR A 33 -6.37 -2.83 -5.62
C THR A 33 -7.37 -2.64 -4.49
N ALA A 34 -6.90 -2.46 -3.25
CA ALA A 34 -7.76 -2.23 -2.09
C ALA A 34 -8.62 -0.96 -2.25
N VAL A 35 -8.02 0.13 -2.76
CA VAL A 35 -8.74 1.38 -3.04
C VAL A 35 -9.83 1.19 -4.11
N ARG A 36 -9.54 0.46 -5.19
CA ARG A 36 -10.52 0.16 -6.26
C ARG A 36 -11.62 -0.80 -5.80
N ALA A 37 -11.26 -1.80 -4.99
CA ALA A 37 -12.18 -2.78 -4.44
C ALA A 37 -13.18 -2.12 -3.47
N GLY A 38 -12.71 -1.18 -2.66
CA GLY A 38 -13.53 -0.46 -1.67
C GLY A 38 -13.94 -1.31 -0.47
N ALA A 39 -14.55 -0.65 0.52
CA ALA A 39 -14.85 -1.26 1.82
C ALA A 39 -15.88 -2.40 1.76
N ASP A 40 -16.86 -2.37 0.85
CA ASP A 40 -17.83 -3.47 0.67
C ASP A 40 -17.12 -4.79 0.33
N THR A 41 -16.16 -4.73 -0.60
CA THR A 41 -15.40 -5.92 -1.02
C THR A 41 -14.49 -6.43 0.10
N LEU A 42 -13.83 -5.53 0.83
CA LEU A 42 -12.93 -5.89 1.93
C LEU A 42 -13.69 -6.41 3.16
N GLY A 43 -14.98 -6.10 3.29
CA GLY A 43 -15.85 -6.61 4.35
C GLY A 43 -16.41 -8.00 4.09
N ARG A 44 -16.20 -8.58 2.89
CA ARG A 44 -16.72 -9.90 2.50
C ARG A 44 -15.69 -11.01 2.69
N PRO A 45 -16.13 -12.25 2.96
CA PRO A 45 -15.22 -13.38 3.08
C PRO A 45 -14.57 -13.69 1.72
N TRP A 46 -13.30 -14.11 1.76
CA TRP A 46 -12.47 -14.35 0.58
C TRP A 46 -13.16 -15.13 -0.56
N PRO A 47 -13.86 -16.25 -0.33
CA PRO A 47 -14.50 -17.01 -1.41
C PRO A 47 -15.53 -16.22 -2.23
N GLN A 48 -16.14 -15.17 -1.67
CA GLN A 48 -17.13 -14.35 -2.37
C GLN A 48 -16.50 -13.27 -3.25
N VAL A 49 -15.23 -12.93 -3.01
CA VAL A 49 -14.54 -11.82 -3.68
C VAL A 49 -13.30 -12.25 -4.45
N ALA A 50 -12.92 -13.53 -4.37
CA ALA A 50 -11.68 -14.07 -4.90
C ALA A 50 -11.47 -13.73 -6.38
N GLU A 51 -12.46 -13.99 -7.24
CA GLU A 51 -12.35 -13.71 -8.68
C GLU A 51 -12.22 -12.22 -8.98
N ARG A 52 -13.11 -11.40 -8.39
CA ARG A 52 -13.10 -9.95 -8.60
C ARG A 52 -11.80 -9.34 -8.08
N TRP A 53 -11.32 -9.78 -6.92
CA TRP A 53 -10.06 -9.33 -6.36
C TRP A 53 -8.87 -9.71 -7.25
N ALA A 54 -8.80 -10.98 -7.67
CA ALA A 54 -7.72 -11.46 -8.54
C ALA A 54 -7.66 -10.68 -9.86
N HIS A 55 -8.81 -10.35 -10.45
CA HIS A 55 -8.88 -9.52 -11.65
C HIS A 55 -8.33 -8.10 -11.41
N LEU A 56 -8.81 -7.41 -10.36
CA LEU A 56 -8.34 -6.06 -10.02
C LEU A 56 -6.84 -6.04 -9.69
N TRP A 57 -6.37 -7.06 -8.99
CA TRP A 57 -4.96 -7.19 -8.61
C TRP A 57 -4.06 -7.46 -9.82
N ALA A 58 -4.50 -8.30 -10.76
CA ALA A 58 -3.76 -8.54 -12.01
C ALA A 58 -3.60 -7.24 -12.82
N VAL A 59 -4.67 -6.44 -12.94
CA VAL A 59 -4.61 -5.12 -13.59
C VAL A 59 -3.65 -4.19 -12.85
N ALA A 60 -3.79 -4.07 -11.54
CA ALA A 60 -2.93 -3.22 -10.72
C ALA A 60 -1.45 -3.63 -10.76
N ALA A 61 -1.16 -4.93 -10.83
CA ALA A 61 0.20 -5.44 -10.91
C ALA A 61 0.88 -5.17 -12.26
N ALA A 62 0.11 -5.05 -13.34
CA ALA A 62 0.61 -4.75 -14.69
C ALA A 62 0.72 -3.24 -14.97
N GLU A 63 0.04 -2.40 -14.19
CA GLU A 63 -0.03 -0.96 -14.39
C GLU A 63 1.11 -0.20 -13.70
N HIS A 64 1.48 0.95 -14.29
CA HIS A 64 2.37 1.91 -13.63
C HIS A 64 1.58 2.77 -12.65
N LEU A 65 1.43 2.28 -11.42
CA LEU A 65 0.62 2.92 -10.40
C LEU A 65 1.30 4.13 -9.75
N PRO A 66 0.53 5.18 -9.41
CA PRO A 66 1.07 6.33 -8.69
C PRO A 66 1.57 5.94 -7.29
N PRO A 67 2.44 6.75 -6.68
CA PRO A 67 2.92 6.52 -5.31
C PRO A 67 1.78 6.46 -4.29
N ILE A 68 1.99 5.69 -3.23
CA ILE A 68 1.02 5.61 -2.12
C ILE A 68 1.11 6.90 -1.31
N PRO A 69 0.00 7.62 -1.06
CA PRO A 69 0.01 8.80 -0.20
C PRO A 69 0.52 8.45 1.21
N GLY A 70 1.59 9.10 1.67
CA GLY A 70 2.23 8.80 2.95
C GLY A 70 3.23 7.64 2.95
N ALA A 71 3.40 6.94 1.82
CA ALA A 71 4.36 5.85 1.65
C ALA A 71 4.95 5.84 0.23
N ALA A 72 5.48 6.99 -0.21
CA ALA A 72 5.96 7.19 -1.59
C ALA A 72 7.08 6.21 -2.01
N HIS A 73 7.89 5.78 -1.03
CA HIS A 73 9.01 4.86 -1.20
C HIS A 73 8.59 3.44 -1.63
N VAL A 74 7.33 3.03 -1.40
CA VAL A 74 6.86 1.69 -1.75
C VAL A 74 6.93 1.49 -3.26
N GLY A 75 7.72 0.52 -3.72
CA GLY A 75 7.94 0.23 -5.14
C GLY A 75 8.82 1.23 -5.89
N ALA A 76 9.46 2.18 -5.19
CA ALA A 76 10.49 3.03 -5.79
C ALA A 76 11.78 2.22 -6.02
N ALA A 77 12.55 2.62 -7.04
CA ALA A 77 13.88 2.06 -7.25
C ALA A 77 14.74 2.27 -5.98
N PRO A 78 15.62 1.34 -5.63
CA PRO A 78 16.35 1.36 -4.36
C PRO A 78 17.13 2.67 -4.12
N ASP A 79 17.64 3.30 -5.19
CA ASP A 79 18.35 4.59 -5.12
C ASP A 79 17.43 5.75 -4.69
N VAL A 80 16.25 5.82 -5.29
CA VAL A 80 15.23 6.84 -4.97
C VAL A 80 14.63 6.59 -3.59
N ALA A 81 14.34 5.33 -3.26
CA ALA A 81 13.80 4.95 -1.95
C ALA A 81 14.79 5.30 -0.82
N ALA A 82 16.09 5.04 -1.01
CA ALA A 82 17.13 5.38 -0.04
C ALA A 82 17.28 6.91 0.12
N ALA A 83 17.24 7.66 -0.98
CA ALA A 83 17.29 9.12 -0.95
C ALA A 83 16.09 9.73 -0.19
N GLU A 84 14.87 9.27 -0.47
CA GLU A 84 13.66 9.74 0.23
C GLU A 84 13.69 9.40 1.72
N GLN A 85 14.11 8.20 2.08
CA GLN A 85 14.19 7.77 3.49
C GLN A 85 15.22 8.59 4.27
N ASN A 86 16.35 8.93 3.64
CA ASN A 86 17.33 9.85 4.23
C ASN A 86 16.75 11.27 4.40
N LEU A 87 16.04 11.78 3.41
CA LEU A 87 15.39 13.10 3.49
C LEU A 87 14.33 13.14 4.60
N GLU A 88 13.55 12.06 4.76
CA GLU A 88 12.54 11.95 5.80
C GLU A 88 13.16 11.88 7.19
N ARG A 89 14.24 11.10 7.37
CA ARG A 89 15.04 11.12 8.61
C ARG A 89 15.59 12.51 8.91
N MET A 90 16.13 13.20 7.91
CA MET A 90 16.64 14.57 8.09
C MET A 90 15.54 15.54 8.52
N ARG A 91 14.35 15.48 7.90
CA ARG A 91 13.19 16.29 8.30
C ARG A 91 12.73 15.99 9.72
N ALA A 92 12.70 14.73 10.12
CA ALA A 92 12.36 14.32 11.48
C ALA A 92 13.38 14.86 12.52
N MET A 93 14.68 14.82 12.21
CA MET A 93 15.72 15.39 13.09
C MET A 93 15.62 16.93 13.20
N VAL A 94 15.38 17.63 12.10
CA VAL A 94 15.28 19.10 12.08
C VAL A 94 14.03 19.59 12.83
N SER A 95 12.91 18.87 12.71
CA SER A 95 11.68 19.18 13.46
C SER A 95 11.80 18.86 14.96
N ALA A 96 12.53 17.81 15.33
CA ALA A 96 12.82 17.49 16.74
C ALA A 96 13.71 18.54 17.42
N ARG A 97 14.55 19.27 16.68
CA ARG A 97 15.46 20.30 17.21
C ARG A 97 14.82 21.70 17.37
N ARG A 98 13.58 21.87 16.92
CA ARG A 98 12.81 23.13 17.03
C ARG A 98 11.78 23.14 18.18
N ARG A 99 11.79 22.13 19.06
CA ARG A 99 11.03 22.13 20.33
C ARG A 99 11.95 22.37 21.51
#